data_AF-A0A8T3P5F7-F1
#
_entry.id   AF-A0A8T3P5F7-F1
#
_cell.length_a   1.000
_cell.length_b   1.000
_cell.length_c   1.000
_cell.angle_alpha   90.00
_cell.angle_beta   90.00
_cell.angle_gamma   90.00
#
_symmetry.space_group_name_H-M   'P 1'
#
loop_
_entity.id
_entity.type
_entity.pdbx_description
1 polymer ?
#
loop_
_entity_poly.entity_id
_entity_poly.type
_entity_poly.pdbx_seq_one_letter_code
_entity_poly.pdbx_strand_id
1 'polypeptide(L)'
;MIIAWACAAGPASAITDVDVSGLNATLAENVRAFLSIAEEDEGDEQAPSERLVRRLHSEAPDEIREALRPFGYYAPRIRARLERGEDGWSARYRIRPGPPTIVRKIDIEVDGPGGEEPAVRNALAGIDLREGARLEHSAYESAKNTLYDAVYGAGYLDARWRRSQLRIVPALASAEIILKLRTGRKYYFGEVNIEQDVLNPEFVQRFVNFEPEDPFDTNKLLDLQLALTDSGYFDNVELRVDKEEAVNQRVPVTVVTKPTRPRRYSVGAGYGTDTGPRLSLGVEFRRINRRGHSFRADLQLSTIKNAFSTQYLIPIKNVATDNIAIAGTLQQEEIGDADTEQLILGVSRNEFWRGFQRRLYFNYQREHFDFGPGTGREENLLYPGITLARKRADDPLFARKGYSVNLDVHGGDGNLLSSTSFARTLAEARAVFPLTQRSRLLVHSEAGAVLVDDFVALPPSQRFFTGGDRTVRGYNYQDIGPQSGRGANVGGRYLLAAGVEADYLFFGDFGGAVFFDAGDAFNGTPDPEKAVGVGLRYRSLVGMIRLDFAHPLDDPDNSFRFHLSIGPDL
;
A
#
# COMPACT_ATOMS: atom_id res chain seq x y z
N MET A 1 61.08 -31.71 -28.55
CA MET A 1 61.11 -32.45 -27.27
C MET A 1 60.73 -31.46 -26.18
N ILE A 2 59.54 -31.66 -25.63
CA ILE A 2 58.85 -30.81 -24.66
C ILE A 2 59.46 -31.05 -23.29
N ILE A 3 59.84 -29.99 -22.57
CA ILE A 3 59.91 -30.02 -21.10
C ILE A 3 59.19 -28.78 -20.60
N ALA A 4 57.91 -28.99 -20.28
CA ALA A 4 57.08 -28.06 -19.53
C ALA A 4 57.63 -27.98 -18.10
N TRP A 5 57.96 -26.77 -17.66
CA TRP A 5 58.12 -26.48 -16.23
C TRP A 5 56.72 -26.46 -15.61
N ALA A 6 56.36 -27.57 -14.97
CA ALA A 6 55.25 -27.61 -14.04
C ALA A 6 55.65 -26.82 -12.80
N CYS A 7 55.21 -25.56 -12.71
CA CYS A 7 55.13 -24.86 -11.44
C CYS A 7 54.17 -25.65 -10.55
N ALA A 8 54.70 -26.31 -9.52
CA ALA A 8 53.90 -26.88 -8.47
C ALA A 8 53.11 -25.74 -7.79
N ALA A 9 51.80 -25.69 -8.04
CA ALA A 9 50.88 -24.93 -7.21
C ALA A 9 50.97 -25.52 -5.80
N GLY A 10 51.47 -24.72 -4.85
CA GLY A 10 51.43 -25.09 -3.44
C GLY A 10 49.98 -25.26 -2.98
N PRO A 11 49.72 -26.03 -1.91
CA PRO A 11 48.37 -26.26 -1.40
C PRO A 11 47.69 -24.92 -1.11
N ALA A 12 46.47 -24.77 -1.61
CA ALA A 12 45.63 -23.59 -1.49
C ALA A 12 45.54 -23.15 -0.02
N SER A 13 45.87 -21.89 0.25
CA SER A 13 45.82 -21.25 1.57
C SER A 13 44.41 -20.71 1.85
N ALA A 14 43.39 -21.54 1.66
CA ALA A 14 42.00 -21.15 1.90
C ALA A 14 41.77 -20.95 3.41
N ILE A 15 40.98 -19.93 3.77
CA ILE A 15 40.40 -19.83 5.11
C ILE A 15 39.25 -20.83 5.12
N THR A 16 39.23 -21.75 6.08
CA THR A 16 38.26 -22.85 6.10
C THR A 16 37.24 -22.73 7.22
N ASP A 17 37.54 -21.93 8.24
CA ASP A 17 36.66 -21.71 9.37
C ASP A 17 37.05 -20.44 10.15
N VAL A 18 36.06 -19.58 10.39
CA VAL A 18 36.13 -18.44 11.33
C VAL A 18 35.15 -18.68 12.48
N ASP A 19 35.66 -19.11 13.62
CA ASP A 19 34.87 -19.36 14.83
C ASP A 19 34.88 -18.13 15.75
N VAL A 20 33.69 -17.62 16.07
CA VAL A 20 33.46 -16.53 17.01
C VAL A 20 32.66 -17.07 18.19
N SER A 21 33.29 -17.15 19.37
CA SER A 21 32.68 -17.75 20.56
C SER A 21 32.75 -16.84 21.79
N GLY A 22 31.78 -16.99 22.71
CA GLY A 22 31.70 -16.22 23.96
C GLY A 22 30.82 -14.95 23.90
N LEU A 23 30.05 -14.81 22.82
CA LEU A 23 29.03 -13.79 22.61
C LEU A 23 27.64 -14.44 22.48
N ASN A 24 26.56 -13.66 22.64
CA ASN A 24 25.22 -14.13 22.25
C ASN A 24 25.09 -14.12 20.71
N ALA A 25 24.02 -14.72 20.19
CA ALA A 25 23.82 -14.88 18.74
C ALA A 25 23.94 -13.56 17.97
N THR A 26 23.24 -12.50 18.41
CA THR A 26 23.23 -11.19 17.74
C THR A 26 24.62 -10.54 17.69
N LEU A 27 25.37 -10.55 18.80
CA LEU A 27 26.71 -9.97 18.85
C LEU A 27 27.72 -10.81 18.06
N ALA A 28 27.59 -12.14 18.07
CA ALA A 28 28.45 -13.04 17.31
C ALA A 28 28.27 -12.84 15.80
N GLU A 29 27.02 -12.71 15.35
CA GLU A 29 26.69 -12.43 13.95
C GLU A 29 27.23 -11.08 13.49
N ASN A 30 27.01 -10.00 14.27
CA ASN A 30 27.55 -8.68 13.96
C ASN A 30 29.09 -8.68 13.91
N VAL A 31 29.75 -9.37 14.85
CA VAL A 31 31.21 -9.49 14.83
C VAL A 31 31.70 -10.27 13.60
N ARG A 32 31.03 -11.37 13.24
CA ARG A 32 31.39 -12.16 12.04
C ARG A 32 31.25 -11.32 10.77
N ALA A 33 30.16 -10.57 10.63
CA ALA A 33 29.92 -9.69 9.49
C ALA A 33 30.91 -8.50 9.40
N PHE A 34 31.58 -8.14 10.50
CA PHE A 34 32.54 -7.04 10.54
C PHE A 34 34.00 -7.50 10.37
N LEU A 35 34.24 -8.81 10.41
CA LEU A 35 35.58 -9.39 10.33
C LEU A 35 36.00 -9.54 8.87
N SER A 36 37.03 -8.80 8.45
CA SER A 36 37.55 -8.88 7.07
C SER A 36 38.07 -10.29 6.73
N ILE A 37 38.55 -11.04 7.74
CA ILE A 37 38.97 -12.44 7.58
C ILE A 37 37.79 -13.39 7.30
N ALA A 38 36.57 -13.01 7.69
CA ALA A 38 35.37 -13.80 7.42
C ALA A 38 34.77 -13.50 6.04
N GLU A 39 35.00 -12.31 5.48
CA GLU A 39 34.57 -11.98 4.09
C GLU A 39 35.36 -12.77 3.04
N GLU A 40 36.64 -13.05 3.31
CA GLU A 40 37.52 -13.88 2.46
C GLU A 40 37.18 -15.37 2.49
N ASP A 41 36.34 -15.81 3.44
CA ASP A 41 35.74 -17.15 3.50
C ASP A 41 34.62 -17.32 2.45
N GLU A 42 34.01 -16.21 1.98
CA GLU A 42 32.77 -16.22 1.18
C GLU A 42 32.98 -15.82 -0.30
N GLY A 43 34.17 -15.38 -0.73
CA GLY A 43 34.28 -14.46 -1.88
C GLY A 43 35.05 -14.84 -3.15
N ASP A 44 36.16 -15.60 -3.15
CA ASP A 44 37.09 -15.58 -4.31
C ASP A 44 37.66 -16.95 -4.76
N GLU A 45 37.74 -17.17 -6.09
CA GLU A 45 38.25 -18.40 -6.73
C GLU A 45 39.77 -18.62 -6.53
N GLN A 46 40.47 -17.65 -5.93
CA GLN A 46 41.90 -17.73 -5.60
C GLN A 46 42.12 -17.65 -4.09
N ALA A 47 42.69 -18.71 -3.53
CA ALA A 47 43.00 -18.78 -2.11
C ALA A 47 43.91 -17.60 -1.66
N PRO A 48 43.55 -16.88 -0.57
CA PRO A 48 44.29 -15.72 -0.12
C PRO A 48 45.73 -16.09 0.24
N SER A 49 46.67 -15.21 -0.07
CA SER A 49 48.09 -15.44 0.27
C SER A 49 48.27 -15.59 1.79
N GLU A 50 49.21 -16.43 2.24
CA GLU A 50 49.50 -16.60 3.68
C GLU A 50 49.82 -15.25 4.38
N ARG A 51 50.44 -14.31 3.66
CA ARG A 51 50.69 -12.95 4.18
C ARG A 51 49.41 -12.18 4.44
N LEU A 52 48.42 -12.30 3.55
CA LEU A 52 47.11 -11.67 3.70
C LEU A 52 46.36 -12.25 4.89
N VAL A 53 46.26 -13.58 5.00
CA VAL A 53 45.58 -14.26 6.12
C VAL A 53 46.16 -13.84 7.48
N ARG A 54 47.50 -13.80 7.58
CA ARG A 54 48.17 -13.37 8.82
C ARG A 54 47.93 -11.89 9.15
N ARG A 55 47.84 -11.02 8.12
CA ARG A 55 47.52 -9.60 8.29
C ARG A 55 46.09 -9.43 8.80
N LEU A 56 45.11 -10.02 8.12
CA LEU A 56 43.70 -9.97 8.53
C LEU A 56 43.50 -10.54 9.94
N HIS A 57 44.18 -11.64 10.27
CA HIS A 57 44.15 -12.18 11.64
C HIS A 57 44.73 -11.22 12.68
N SER A 58 45.78 -10.47 12.33
CA SER A 58 46.38 -9.48 13.23
C SER A 58 45.50 -8.23 13.42
N GLU A 59 44.67 -7.90 12.45
CA GLU A 59 43.71 -6.77 12.47
C GLU A 59 42.40 -7.15 13.18
N ALA A 60 42.00 -8.42 13.11
CA ALA A 60 40.76 -8.93 13.68
C ALA A 60 40.49 -8.55 15.15
N PRO A 61 41.46 -8.53 16.09
CA PRO A 61 41.19 -8.05 17.46
C PRO A 61 40.70 -6.60 17.53
N ASP A 62 41.13 -5.72 16.63
CA ASP A 62 40.68 -4.33 16.57
C ASP A 62 39.33 -4.23 15.87
N GLU A 63 39.11 -4.98 14.79
CA GLU A 63 37.80 -5.11 14.13
C GLU A 63 36.72 -5.60 15.10
N ILE A 64 37.02 -6.64 15.90
CA ILE A 64 36.13 -7.15 16.95
C ILE A 64 35.82 -6.07 17.99
N ARG A 65 36.80 -5.25 18.37
CA ARG A 65 36.56 -4.13 19.31
C ARG A 65 35.63 -3.11 18.69
N GLU A 66 35.85 -2.70 17.45
CA GLU A 66 34.99 -1.74 16.76
C GLU A 66 33.57 -2.29 16.59
N ALA A 67 33.41 -3.56 16.20
CA ALA A 67 32.12 -4.22 16.04
C ALA A 67 31.29 -4.28 17.34
N LEU A 68 31.96 -4.33 18.49
CA LEU A 68 31.31 -4.41 19.80
C LEU A 68 30.97 -3.04 20.42
N ARG A 69 31.59 -1.94 19.94
CA ARG A 69 31.35 -0.58 20.46
C ARG A 69 29.90 -0.10 20.29
N PRO A 70 29.22 -0.30 19.15
CA PRO A 70 27.83 0.12 18.96
C PRO A 70 26.87 -0.45 20.02
N PHE A 71 27.20 -1.61 20.58
CA PHE A 71 26.44 -2.32 21.61
C PHE A 71 26.90 -2.00 23.04
N GLY A 72 27.81 -1.03 23.20
CA GLY A 72 28.27 -0.54 24.49
C GLY A 72 29.45 -1.30 25.10
N TYR A 73 30.11 -2.20 24.37
CA TYR A 73 31.26 -2.97 24.88
C TYR A 73 32.59 -2.41 24.38
N TYR A 74 33.27 -1.66 25.25
CA TYR A 74 34.49 -0.91 24.90
C TYR A 74 35.80 -1.54 25.38
N ALA A 75 35.71 -2.53 26.28
CA ALA A 75 36.88 -3.19 26.84
C ALA A 75 36.77 -4.73 26.77
N PRO A 76 36.50 -5.32 25.58
CA PRO A 76 36.43 -6.76 25.44
C PRO A 76 37.81 -7.40 25.63
N ARG A 77 37.83 -8.59 26.23
CA ARG A 77 39.01 -9.45 26.27
C ARG A 77 38.91 -10.46 25.14
N ILE A 78 39.85 -10.38 24.20
CA ILE A 78 39.84 -11.20 22.98
C ILE A 78 41.05 -12.13 23.03
N ARG A 79 40.80 -13.43 22.83
CA ARG A 79 41.85 -14.42 22.58
C ARG A 79 41.71 -14.89 21.14
N ALA A 80 42.61 -14.42 20.29
CA ALA A 80 42.72 -14.80 18.90
C ALA A 80 43.73 -15.95 18.75
N ARG A 81 43.40 -16.96 17.96
CA ARG A 81 44.31 -18.03 17.54
C ARG A 81 44.14 -18.28 16.06
N LEU A 82 45.26 -18.50 15.38
CA LEU A 82 45.31 -18.90 13.98
C LEU A 82 46.05 -20.23 13.89
N GLU A 83 45.39 -21.25 13.37
CA GLU A 83 45.93 -22.60 13.20
C GLU A 83 45.92 -22.96 11.71
N ARG A 84 46.98 -23.62 11.23
CA ARG A 84 47.06 -24.14 9.86
C ARG A 84 46.85 -25.65 9.91
N GLY A 85 45.74 -26.11 9.33
CA GLY A 85 45.42 -27.53 9.16
C GLY A 85 45.83 -28.06 7.79
N GLU A 86 45.45 -29.31 7.51
CA GLU A 86 45.66 -29.93 6.20
C GLU A 86 44.81 -29.27 5.10
N ASP A 87 43.61 -28.80 5.46
CA ASP A 87 42.63 -28.23 4.53
C ASP A 87 42.69 -26.69 4.38
N GLY A 88 43.49 -25.99 5.22
CA GLY A 88 43.58 -24.52 5.18
C GLY A 88 43.82 -23.86 6.55
N TRP A 89 43.43 -22.59 6.68
CA TRP A 89 43.57 -21.80 7.91
C TRP A 89 42.26 -21.76 8.71
N SER A 90 42.34 -22.05 10.01
CA SER A 90 41.24 -21.87 10.97
C SER A 90 41.58 -20.73 11.94
N ALA A 91 40.71 -19.72 11.98
CA ALA A 91 40.83 -18.57 12.88
C ALA A 91 39.77 -18.68 13.98
N ARG A 92 40.21 -18.74 15.24
CA ARG A 92 39.31 -18.83 16.41
C ARG A 92 39.44 -17.62 17.30
N TYR A 93 38.31 -16.94 17.52
CA TYR A 93 38.21 -15.73 18.34
C TYR A 93 37.30 -16.00 19.54
N ARG A 94 37.92 -16.24 20.71
CA ARG A 94 37.19 -16.37 21.97
C ARG A 94 37.11 -15.00 22.64
N ILE A 95 35.90 -14.46 22.70
CA ILE A 95 35.63 -13.09 23.13
C ILE A 95 34.93 -13.12 24.48
N ARG A 96 35.35 -12.25 25.40
CA ARG A 96 34.58 -11.89 26.59
C ARG A 96 34.26 -10.40 26.50
N PRO A 97 32.99 -9.99 26.30
CA PRO A 97 32.63 -8.60 26.04
C PRO A 97 33.04 -7.64 27.17
N GLY A 98 33.17 -8.15 28.40
CA GLY A 98 33.47 -7.34 29.58
C GLY A 98 32.21 -6.64 30.13
N PRO A 99 32.37 -5.76 31.13
CA PRO A 99 31.24 -4.98 31.64
C PRO A 99 30.69 -4.06 30.53
N PRO A 100 29.36 -3.98 30.37
CA PRO A 100 28.76 -3.03 29.44
C PRO A 100 29.02 -1.60 29.92
N THR A 101 29.22 -0.68 28.98
CA THR A 101 29.31 0.74 29.28
C THR A 101 27.93 1.26 29.68
N ILE A 102 27.83 1.82 30.88
CA ILE A 102 26.58 2.34 31.44
C ILE A 102 26.50 3.85 31.27
N VAL A 103 25.37 4.35 30.79
CA VAL A 103 25.11 5.79 30.68
C VAL A 103 24.93 6.35 32.09
N ARG A 104 25.84 7.21 32.54
CA ARG A 104 25.79 7.81 33.88
C ARG A 104 25.14 9.18 33.92
N LYS A 105 25.19 9.91 32.81
CA LYS A 105 24.66 11.26 32.71
C LYS A 105 24.10 11.51 31.32
N ILE A 106 22.90 12.06 31.28
CA ILE A 106 22.25 12.53 30.04
C ILE A 106 21.98 14.02 30.21
N ASP A 107 22.59 14.83 29.34
CA ASP A 107 22.44 16.29 29.34
C ASP A 107 21.96 16.75 27.96
N ILE A 108 20.63 16.79 27.80
CA ILE A 108 19.95 17.20 26.56
C ILE A 108 19.28 18.56 26.80
N GLU A 109 19.63 19.55 25.99
CA GLU A 109 19.03 20.89 26.05
C GLU A 109 18.80 21.43 24.64
N VAL A 110 17.65 22.07 24.45
CA VAL A 110 17.27 22.73 23.22
C VAL A 110 17.14 24.22 23.51
N ASP A 111 18.15 24.99 23.12
CA ASP A 111 18.26 26.42 23.35
C ASP A 111 17.46 27.21 22.29
N GLY A 112 16.62 28.12 22.75
CA GLY A 112 15.91 29.11 21.93
C GLY A 112 14.44 28.77 21.70
N PRO A 113 13.71 29.62 20.95
CA PRO A 113 12.25 29.55 20.84
C PRO A 113 11.72 28.20 20.33
N GLY A 114 12.49 27.47 19.51
CA GLY A 114 12.07 26.18 18.98
C GLY A 114 11.96 25.06 20.03
N GLY A 115 12.54 25.22 21.23
CA GLY A 115 12.39 24.24 22.31
C GLY A 115 10.97 24.15 22.86
N GLU A 116 10.16 25.18 22.67
CA GLU A 116 8.77 25.27 23.16
C GLU A 116 7.76 24.66 22.18
N GLU A 117 8.18 24.31 20.96
CA GLU A 117 7.30 23.74 19.93
C GLU A 117 6.76 22.37 20.37
N PRO A 118 5.46 22.09 20.16
CA PRO A 118 4.87 20.80 20.53
C PRO A 118 5.61 19.60 19.90
N ALA A 119 6.02 19.72 18.64
CA ALA A 119 6.77 18.67 17.95
C ALA A 119 8.11 18.35 18.63
N VAL A 120 8.83 19.39 19.07
CA VAL A 120 10.14 19.26 19.74
C VAL A 120 9.98 18.70 21.16
N ARG A 121 8.96 19.16 21.89
CA ARG A 121 8.63 18.60 23.22
C ARG A 121 8.24 17.12 23.14
N ASN A 122 7.45 16.75 22.14
CA ASN A 122 7.08 15.35 21.90
C ASN A 122 8.31 14.51 21.51
N ALA A 123 9.18 15.04 20.65
CA ALA A 123 10.45 14.39 20.31
C ALA A 123 11.32 14.17 21.55
N LEU A 124 11.50 15.19 22.40
CA LEU A 124 12.23 15.09 23.67
C LEU A 124 11.65 14.01 24.59
N ALA A 125 10.33 13.96 24.73
CA ALA A 125 9.65 12.97 25.57
C ALA A 125 9.75 11.54 25.01
N GLY A 126 9.92 11.39 23.70
CA GLY A 126 10.04 10.11 23.01
C GLY A 126 11.46 9.54 22.93
N ILE A 127 12.48 10.26 23.41
CA ILE A 127 13.88 9.79 23.39
C ILE A 127 14.05 8.62 24.36
N ASP A 128 14.39 7.45 23.82
CA ASP A 128 14.68 6.26 24.63
C ASP A 128 16.15 6.21 25.08
N LEU A 129 16.58 7.27 25.78
CA LEU A 129 17.86 7.31 26.48
C LEU A 129 17.61 7.40 27.98
N ARG A 130 18.22 6.49 28.76
CA ARG A 130 18.01 6.42 30.22
C ARG A 130 19.33 6.32 30.96
N GLU A 131 19.45 7.11 32.02
CA GLU A 131 20.56 6.95 32.96
C GLU A 131 20.47 5.57 33.63
N GLY A 132 21.62 4.92 33.81
CA GLY A 132 21.72 3.55 34.32
C GLY A 132 21.54 2.46 33.26
N ALA A 133 21.12 2.79 32.05
CA ALA A 133 21.03 1.82 30.95
C ALA A 133 22.40 1.57 30.28
N ARG A 134 22.49 0.45 29.56
CA ARG A 134 23.63 0.17 28.67
C ARG A 134 23.64 1.18 27.52
N LEU A 135 24.81 1.67 27.16
CA LEU A 135 25.01 2.52 25.99
C LEU A 135 24.73 1.74 24.70
N GLU A 136 23.86 2.29 23.85
CA GLU A 136 23.65 1.84 22.47
C GLU A 136 23.81 3.03 21.53
N HIS A 137 24.66 2.88 20.50
CA HIS A 137 24.96 3.98 19.57
C HIS A 137 23.77 4.34 18.69
N SER A 138 23.01 3.32 18.28
CA SER A 138 21.78 3.49 17.52
C SER A 138 20.78 4.38 18.26
N ALA A 139 20.62 4.19 19.57
CA ALA A 139 19.74 5.03 20.39
C ALA A 139 20.24 6.50 20.47
N TYR A 140 21.56 6.70 20.61
CA TYR A 140 22.16 8.03 20.62
C TYR A 140 21.97 8.78 19.28
N GLU A 141 22.29 8.15 18.16
CA GLU A 141 22.12 8.77 16.83
C GLU A 141 20.64 8.97 16.50
N SER A 142 19.76 8.03 16.83
CA SER A 142 18.32 8.21 16.67
C SER A 142 17.80 9.39 17.48
N ALA A 143 18.20 9.54 18.74
CA ALA A 143 17.78 10.67 19.57
C ALA A 143 18.23 12.00 18.97
N LYS A 144 19.49 12.08 18.52
CA LYS A 144 20.07 13.26 17.88
C LYS A 144 19.34 13.62 16.58
N ASN A 145 19.11 12.66 15.69
CA ASN A 145 18.41 12.90 14.43
C ASN A 145 16.95 13.31 14.68
N THR A 146 16.23 12.59 15.54
CA THR A 146 14.83 12.91 15.90
C THR A 146 14.68 14.33 16.43
N LEU A 147 15.60 14.77 17.29
CA LEU A 147 15.64 16.14 17.82
C LEU A 147 15.91 17.17 16.72
N TYR A 148 16.91 16.92 15.89
CA TYR A 148 17.28 17.83 14.81
C TYR A 148 16.14 17.98 13.80
N ASP A 149 15.55 16.87 13.39
CA ASP A 149 14.44 16.81 12.43
C ASP A 149 13.17 17.47 13.00
N ALA A 150 12.86 17.28 14.28
CA ALA A 150 11.72 17.94 14.91
C ALA A 150 11.88 19.47 14.95
N VAL A 151 13.10 19.96 15.22
CA VAL A 151 13.39 21.41 15.21
C VAL A 151 13.37 21.96 13.79
N TYR A 152 14.01 21.26 12.84
CA TYR A 152 14.06 21.67 11.44
C TYR A 152 12.66 21.66 10.81
N GLY A 153 11.89 20.60 11.02
CA GLY A 153 10.52 20.45 10.55
C GLY A 153 9.52 21.44 11.18
N ALA A 154 9.83 21.98 12.36
CA ALA A 154 9.05 23.07 12.98
C ALA A 154 9.42 24.48 12.44
N GLY A 155 10.30 24.55 11.43
CA GLY A 155 10.65 25.79 10.74
C GLY A 155 11.91 26.49 11.26
N TYR A 156 12.74 25.84 12.06
CA TYR A 156 13.98 26.43 12.60
C TYR A 156 15.20 26.04 11.75
N LEU A 157 15.32 26.64 10.56
CA LEU A 157 16.30 26.26 9.53
C LEU A 157 17.75 26.67 9.84
N ASP A 158 17.97 27.40 10.93
CA ASP A 158 19.29 27.76 11.47
C ASP A 158 19.73 26.86 12.63
N ALA A 159 19.00 25.77 12.87
CA ALA A 159 19.29 24.85 13.94
C ALA A 159 20.68 24.23 13.78
N ARG A 160 21.44 24.24 14.86
CA ARG A 160 22.80 23.70 14.89
C ARG A 160 23.19 23.16 16.25
N TRP A 161 23.94 22.06 16.26
CA TRP A 161 24.52 21.50 17.47
C TRP A 161 25.61 22.43 18.00
N ARG A 162 25.40 22.99 19.21
CA ARG A 162 26.46 23.65 19.98
C ARG A 162 27.42 22.63 20.58
N ARG A 163 26.87 21.51 21.04
CA ARG A 163 27.61 20.34 21.50
C ARG A 163 26.84 19.09 21.10
N SER A 164 27.52 18.13 20.49
CA SER A 164 27.02 16.78 20.24
C SER A 164 28.17 15.84 20.56
N GLN A 165 28.18 15.33 21.78
CA GLN A 165 29.30 14.54 22.31
C GLN A 165 28.79 13.31 23.04
N LEU A 166 29.35 12.16 22.67
CA LEU A 166 29.27 10.91 23.41
C LEU A 166 30.62 10.66 24.07
N ARG A 167 30.73 10.92 25.37
CA ARG A 167 32.00 10.79 26.11
C ARG A 167 32.06 9.42 26.76
N ILE A 168 32.93 8.55 26.30
CA ILE A 168 33.12 7.21 26.87
C ILE A 168 34.38 7.19 27.73
N VAL A 169 34.27 6.61 28.93
CA VAL A 169 35.40 6.33 29.83
C VAL A 169 35.49 4.82 30.00
N PRO A 170 36.27 4.11 29.14
CA PRO A 170 36.31 2.64 29.15
C PRO A 170 36.75 2.04 30.49
N ALA A 171 37.69 2.70 31.18
CA ALA A 171 38.20 2.26 32.49
C ALA A 171 37.11 2.19 33.58
N LEU A 172 36.06 3.00 33.46
CA LEU A 172 34.94 3.06 34.40
C LEU A 172 33.68 2.36 33.88
N ALA A 173 33.75 1.79 32.66
CA ALA A 173 32.60 1.30 31.91
C ALA A 173 31.44 2.29 31.95
N SER A 174 31.73 3.57 31.70
CA SER A 174 30.73 4.65 31.80
C SER A 174 30.71 5.56 30.59
N ALA A 175 29.53 6.06 30.25
CA ALA A 175 29.32 7.05 29.21
C ALA A 175 28.53 8.27 29.71
N GLU A 176 28.83 9.43 29.13
CA GLU A 176 28.05 10.66 29.29
C GLU A 176 27.58 11.14 27.92
N ILE A 177 26.30 11.47 27.82
CA ILE A 177 25.67 11.99 26.60
C ILE A 177 25.42 13.48 26.80
N ILE A 178 25.98 14.31 25.91
CA ILE A 178 25.81 15.77 25.95
C ILE A 178 25.32 16.24 24.57
N LEU A 179 24.05 16.65 24.53
CA LEU A 179 23.37 17.15 23.33
C LEU A 179 22.82 18.55 23.62
N LYS A 180 23.47 19.57 23.06
CA LYS A 180 23.07 20.99 23.19
C LYS A 180 22.73 21.51 21.80
N LEU A 181 21.45 21.61 21.49
CA LEU A 181 20.95 22.08 20.20
C LEU A 181 20.55 23.56 20.32
N ARG A 182 21.03 24.43 19.41
CA ARG A 182 20.54 25.81 19.32
C ARG A 182 19.59 25.90 18.13
N THR A 183 18.35 26.30 18.38
CA THR A 183 17.26 26.34 17.39
C THR A 183 17.42 27.49 16.39
N GLY A 184 17.79 28.69 16.86
CA GLY A 184 17.85 29.88 16.01
C GLY A 184 16.50 30.59 15.94
N ARG A 185 16.17 31.18 14.79
CA ARG A 185 14.89 31.87 14.56
C ARG A 185 13.96 31.00 13.72
N LYS A 186 12.66 31.27 13.84
CA LYS A 186 11.63 30.59 13.06
C LYS A 186 11.55 31.19 11.67
N TYR A 187 11.50 30.34 10.66
CA TYR A 187 11.28 30.71 9.27
C TYR A 187 9.82 30.47 8.90
N TYR A 188 9.40 31.19 7.87
CA TYR A 188 8.05 31.20 7.34
C TYR A 188 8.11 30.93 5.83
N PHE A 189 7.01 30.46 5.27
CA PHE A 189 6.90 30.36 3.81
C PHE A 189 6.88 31.75 3.18
N GLY A 190 7.67 31.91 2.12
CA GLY A 190 7.65 33.07 1.23
C GLY A 190 6.74 32.85 0.03
N GLU A 191 7.04 33.54 -1.06
CA GLU A 191 6.32 33.35 -2.32
C GLU A 191 6.59 31.96 -2.91
N VAL A 192 5.54 31.38 -3.50
CA VAL A 192 5.63 30.10 -4.20
C VAL A 192 5.60 30.37 -5.69
N ASN A 193 6.68 30.03 -6.38
CA ASN A 193 6.77 30.10 -7.84
C ASN A 193 6.71 28.70 -8.42
N ILE A 194 5.80 28.46 -9.37
CA ILE A 194 5.65 27.15 -10.02
C ILE A 194 6.03 27.25 -11.49
N GLU A 195 7.19 26.71 -11.82
CA GLU A 195 7.74 26.69 -13.18
C GLU A 195 7.11 25.54 -13.99
N GLN A 196 6.13 25.92 -14.81
CA GLN A 196 5.40 25.03 -15.69
C GLN A 196 4.73 25.80 -16.84
N ASP A 197 4.48 25.15 -17.96
CA ASP A 197 3.92 25.77 -19.18
C ASP A 197 2.60 25.13 -19.67
N VAL A 198 2.21 23.97 -19.13
CA VAL A 198 1.08 23.16 -19.62
C VAL A 198 -0.28 23.57 -19.05
N LEU A 199 -0.34 24.04 -17.82
CA LEU A 199 -1.56 24.37 -17.08
C LEU A 199 -1.68 25.88 -16.86
N ASN A 200 -2.85 26.34 -16.42
CA ASN A 200 -3.04 27.72 -15.99
C ASN A 200 -2.35 27.92 -14.64
N PRO A 201 -1.55 28.99 -14.45
CA PRO A 201 -0.87 29.25 -13.18
C PRO A 201 -1.82 29.28 -11.98
N GLU A 202 -2.97 29.95 -12.11
CA GLU A 202 -4.02 29.96 -11.07
C GLU A 202 -4.56 28.58 -10.72
N PHE A 203 -4.59 27.64 -11.68
CA PHE A 203 -5.01 26.27 -11.41
C PHE A 203 -3.94 25.52 -10.62
N VAL A 204 -2.66 25.65 -11.00
CA VAL A 204 -1.56 24.95 -10.32
C VAL A 204 -1.32 25.51 -8.92
N GLN A 205 -1.59 26.80 -8.69
CA GLN A 205 -1.52 27.40 -7.37
C GLN A 205 -2.47 26.74 -6.35
N ARG A 206 -3.56 26.13 -6.81
CA ARG A 206 -4.53 25.42 -5.94
C ARG A 206 -3.98 24.13 -5.34
N PHE A 207 -2.84 23.63 -5.79
CA PHE A 207 -2.12 22.53 -5.14
C PHE A 207 -1.38 22.97 -3.88
N VAL A 208 -1.06 24.26 -3.75
CA VAL A 208 -0.34 24.81 -2.60
C VAL A 208 -1.28 24.84 -1.40
N ASN A 209 -0.95 24.07 -0.36
CA ASN A 209 -1.74 23.90 0.87
C ASN A 209 -1.27 24.80 2.03
N PHE A 210 -0.47 25.82 1.73
CA PHE A 210 0.03 26.81 2.68
C PHE A 210 -0.02 28.21 2.06
N GLU A 211 -0.07 29.21 2.93
CA GLU A 211 -0.03 30.61 2.52
C GLU A 211 1.35 31.22 2.85
N PRO A 212 1.78 32.29 2.15
CA PRO A 212 2.89 33.10 2.62
C PRO A 212 2.63 33.55 4.07
N GLU A 213 3.69 33.66 4.87
CA GLU A 213 3.64 33.89 6.33
C GLU A 213 3.25 32.68 7.19
N ASP A 214 2.81 31.56 6.62
CA ASP A 214 2.67 30.34 7.40
C ASP A 214 4.03 29.92 7.97
N PRO A 215 4.09 29.38 9.20
CA PRO A 215 5.28 28.70 9.71
C PRO A 215 5.82 27.71 8.68
N PHE A 216 7.13 27.76 8.45
CA PHE A 216 7.78 26.81 7.57
C PHE A 216 7.63 25.38 8.13
N ASP A 217 7.15 24.46 7.31
CA ASP A 217 6.90 23.06 7.69
C ASP A 217 7.24 22.14 6.52
N THR A 218 8.22 21.26 6.72
CA THR A 218 8.67 20.32 5.68
C THR A 218 7.58 19.33 5.26
N ASN A 219 6.60 19.03 6.12
CA ASN A 219 5.50 18.13 5.78
C ASN A 219 4.58 18.77 4.74
N LYS A 220 4.32 20.08 4.84
CA LYS A 220 3.51 20.79 3.84
C LYS A 220 4.18 20.82 2.47
N LEU A 221 5.51 20.90 2.42
CA LEU A 221 6.27 20.77 1.18
C LEU A 221 6.14 19.37 0.57
N LEU A 222 6.28 18.32 1.40
CA LEU A 222 6.07 16.95 0.95
C LEU A 222 4.64 16.73 0.42
N ASP A 223 3.63 17.25 1.12
CA ASP A 223 2.24 17.19 0.69
C ASP A 223 2.03 17.87 -0.67
N LEU A 224 2.65 19.03 -0.90
CA LEU A 224 2.62 19.72 -2.19
C LEU A 224 3.28 18.90 -3.29
N GLN A 225 4.46 18.33 -3.03
CA GLN A 225 5.17 17.48 -3.99
C GLN A 225 4.34 16.24 -4.36
N LEU A 226 3.76 15.57 -3.37
CA LEU A 226 2.88 14.42 -3.56
C LEU A 226 1.62 14.81 -4.32
N ALA A 227 0.95 15.90 -3.95
CA ALA A 227 -0.27 16.36 -4.63
C ALA A 227 -0.03 16.67 -6.11
N LEU A 228 1.10 17.31 -6.44
CA LEU A 228 1.49 17.59 -7.83
C LEU A 228 1.86 16.32 -8.60
N THR A 229 2.54 15.37 -7.95
CA THR A 229 2.92 14.08 -8.56
C THR A 229 1.68 13.21 -8.81
N ASP A 230 0.84 13.04 -7.79
CA ASP A 230 -0.37 12.21 -7.82
C ASP A 230 -1.47 12.81 -8.72
N SER A 231 -1.41 14.12 -9.01
CA SER A 231 -2.30 14.76 -10.00
C SER A 231 -2.23 14.12 -11.39
N GLY A 232 -1.10 13.46 -11.70
CA GLY A 232 -0.85 12.88 -13.00
C GLY A 232 -0.65 13.90 -14.12
N TYR A 233 -0.46 15.19 -13.83
CA TYR A 233 -0.09 16.20 -14.83
C TYR A 233 1.42 16.28 -15.08
N PHE A 234 2.21 15.90 -14.07
CA PHE A 234 3.67 16.03 -14.07
C PHE A 234 4.33 14.66 -13.84
N ASP A 235 5.44 14.43 -14.53
CA ASP A 235 6.27 13.22 -14.42
C ASP A 235 7.37 13.39 -13.37
N ASN A 236 7.83 14.62 -13.19
CA ASN A 236 8.82 14.98 -12.18
C ASN A 236 8.43 16.31 -11.52
N VAL A 237 8.59 16.39 -10.20
CA VAL A 237 8.33 17.57 -9.38
C VAL A 237 9.53 17.74 -8.44
N GLU A 238 10.29 18.81 -8.64
CA GLU A 238 11.44 19.17 -7.81
C GLU A 238 11.09 20.42 -7.01
N LEU A 239 11.25 20.34 -5.69
CA LEU A 239 11.09 21.49 -4.80
C LEU A 239 12.46 22.08 -4.49
N ARG A 240 12.62 23.36 -4.82
CA ARG A 240 13.79 24.15 -4.46
C ARG A 240 13.42 25.11 -3.36
N VAL A 241 14.01 24.89 -2.20
CA VAL A 241 13.85 25.71 -1.00
C VAL A 241 15.22 26.24 -0.64
N ASP A 242 15.50 27.46 -1.06
CA ASP A 242 16.80 28.07 -0.83
C ASP A 242 16.72 29.05 0.35
N LYS A 243 17.29 28.64 1.49
CA LYS A 243 17.34 29.46 2.69
C LYS A 243 18.17 30.73 2.46
N GLU A 244 19.16 30.69 1.58
CA GLU A 244 20.03 31.84 1.31
C GLU A 244 19.28 32.98 0.62
N GLU A 245 18.20 32.65 -0.10
CA GLU A 245 17.30 33.62 -0.73
C GLU A 245 16.21 34.15 0.22
N ALA A 246 16.22 33.74 1.50
CA ALA A 246 15.18 34.12 2.44
C ALA A 246 15.25 35.62 2.79
N VAL A 247 14.15 36.34 2.54
CA VAL A 247 14.00 37.76 2.90
C VAL A 247 13.15 37.86 4.17
N ASN A 248 13.68 38.48 5.22
CA ASN A 248 12.98 38.61 6.51
C ASN A 248 12.45 37.26 7.07
N GLN A 249 13.27 36.20 7.02
CA GLN A 249 12.91 34.83 7.44
C GLN A 249 11.80 34.17 6.62
N ARG A 250 11.44 34.73 5.46
CA ARG A 250 10.50 34.10 4.51
C ARG A 250 11.28 33.39 3.43
N VAL A 251 11.13 32.08 3.35
CA VAL A 251 11.87 31.25 2.40
C VAL A 251 11.05 31.09 1.13
N PRO A 252 11.53 31.58 -0.03
CA PRO A 252 10.84 31.34 -1.29
C PRO A 252 10.84 29.85 -1.63
N VAL A 253 9.77 29.38 -2.27
CA VAL A 253 9.64 27.99 -2.71
C VAL A 253 9.48 27.99 -4.22
N THR A 254 10.46 27.41 -4.92
CA THR A 254 10.38 27.25 -6.38
C THR A 254 10.08 25.79 -6.71
N VAL A 255 8.97 25.56 -7.39
CA VAL A 255 8.52 24.23 -7.83
C VAL A 255 8.85 24.09 -9.31
N VAL A 256 9.82 23.24 -9.63
CA VAL A 256 10.19 22.94 -11.01
C VAL A 256 9.49 21.67 -11.43
N THR A 257 8.71 21.73 -12.50
CA THR A 257 7.91 20.58 -12.96
C THR A 257 8.28 20.15 -14.37
N LYS A 258 8.13 18.86 -14.64
CA LYS A 258 8.19 18.30 -16.00
C LYS A 258 6.84 17.70 -16.35
N PRO A 259 6.17 18.13 -17.43
CA PRO A 259 4.89 17.56 -17.84
C PRO A 259 5.00 16.06 -18.14
N THR A 260 3.98 15.30 -17.76
CA THR A 260 3.86 13.90 -18.19
C THR A 260 3.27 13.80 -19.60
N ARG A 261 3.29 12.60 -20.18
CA ARG A 261 2.68 12.35 -21.49
C ARG A 261 1.16 12.59 -21.38
N PRO A 262 0.54 13.38 -22.29
CA PRO A 262 -0.85 13.82 -22.15
C PRO A 262 -1.88 12.70 -22.31
N ARG A 263 -1.47 11.52 -22.79
CA ARG A 263 -2.33 10.37 -23.05
C ARG A 263 -1.74 9.12 -22.43
N ARG A 264 -2.59 8.31 -21.80
CA ARG A 264 -2.26 6.97 -21.30
C ARG A 264 -3.17 5.96 -21.99
N TYR A 265 -2.58 4.89 -22.50
CA TYR A 265 -3.31 3.75 -23.04
C TYR A 265 -3.15 2.58 -22.07
N SER A 266 -4.24 1.85 -21.83
CA SER A 266 -4.24 0.67 -20.99
C SER A 266 -4.86 -0.51 -21.74
N VAL A 267 -4.24 -1.67 -21.60
CA VAL A 267 -4.75 -2.95 -22.09
C VAL A 267 -4.72 -3.93 -20.94
N GLY A 268 -5.84 -4.60 -20.69
CA GLY A 268 -5.98 -5.63 -19.67
C GLY A 268 -6.63 -6.87 -20.27
N ALA A 269 -6.20 -8.05 -19.83
CA ALA A 269 -6.84 -9.30 -20.15
C ALA A 269 -7.13 -10.06 -18.84
N GLY A 270 -8.26 -10.76 -18.80
CA GLY A 270 -8.67 -11.57 -17.67
C GLY A 270 -9.43 -12.81 -18.14
N TYR A 271 -9.60 -13.78 -17.25
CA TYR A 271 -10.41 -14.97 -17.51
C TYR A 271 -11.09 -15.38 -16.21
N GLY A 272 -12.41 -15.40 -16.23
CA GLY A 272 -13.23 -16.09 -15.23
C GLY A 272 -13.88 -17.30 -15.89
N THR A 273 -14.17 -18.33 -15.12
CA THR A 273 -14.96 -19.49 -15.57
C THR A 273 -16.44 -19.18 -15.69
N ASP A 274 -16.94 -18.30 -14.84
CA ASP A 274 -18.30 -17.79 -14.84
C ASP A 274 -18.49 -16.65 -15.86
N THR A 275 -17.46 -15.82 -16.04
CA THR A 275 -17.50 -14.61 -16.88
C THR A 275 -16.75 -14.73 -18.21
N GLY A 276 -16.11 -15.87 -18.46
CA GLY A 276 -15.32 -16.14 -19.66
C GLY A 276 -14.05 -15.27 -19.80
N PRO A 277 -13.43 -15.27 -20.99
CA PRO A 277 -12.34 -14.35 -21.31
C PRO A 277 -12.82 -12.90 -21.32
N ARG A 278 -12.00 -12.00 -20.79
CA ARG A 278 -12.25 -10.56 -20.69
C ARG A 278 -11.10 -9.78 -21.31
N LEU A 279 -11.44 -8.80 -22.13
CA LEU A 279 -10.52 -7.80 -22.67
C LEU A 279 -10.95 -6.42 -22.18
N SER A 280 -10.00 -5.60 -21.74
CA SER A 280 -10.22 -4.22 -21.36
C SER A 280 -9.25 -3.32 -22.12
N LEU A 281 -9.77 -2.32 -22.83
CA LEU A 281 -9.01 -1.31 -23.54
C LEU A 281 -9.38 0.05 -22.98
N GLY A 282 -8.40 0.88 -22.66
CA GLY A 282 -8.65 2.21 -22.09
C GLY A 282 -7.76 3.26 -22.73
N VAL A 283 -8.32 4.45 -22.91
CA VAL A 283 -7.60 5.66 -23.27
C VAL A 283 -7.96 6.77 -22.29
N GLU A 284 -6.93 7.35 -21.69
CA GLU A 284 -7.05 8.47 -20.76
C GLU A 284 -6.30 9.66 -21.33
N PHE A 285 -7.01 10.74 -21.60
CA PHE A 285 -6.47 12.05 -21.87
C PHE A 285 -6.31 12.76 -20.53
N ARG A 286 -5.12 12.65 -19.93
CA ARG A 286 -4.77 13.22 -18.62
C ARG A 286 -5.04 14.72 -18.55
N ARG A 287 -4.97 15.40 -19.69
CA ARG A 287 -5.29 16.82 -19.82
C ARG A 287 -5.85 17.14 -21.20
N ILE A 288 -7.05 17.72 -21.24
CA ILE A 288 -7.70 18.21 -22.47
C ILE A 288 -7.72 19.74 -22.58
N ASN A 289 -7.48 20.47 -21.49
CA ASN A 289 -7.37 21.92 -21.48
C ASN A 289 -6.39 22.40 -20.40
N ARG A 290 -6.13 23.71 -20.31
CA ARG A 290 -5.22 24.28 -19.31
C ARG A 290 -5.81 24.36 -17.89
N ARG A 291 -7.09 24.04 -17.70
CA ARG A 291 -7.77 24.00 -16.39
C ARG A 291 -7.68 22.62 -15.72
N GLY A 292 -6.91 21.69 -16.27
CA GLY A 292 -6.71 20.36 -15.70
C GLY A 292 -7.85 19.36 -15.96
N HIS A 293 -8.84 19.69 -16.81
CA HIS A 293 -9.87 18.71 -17.10
C HIS A 293 -9.25 17.50 -17.80
N SER A 294 -9.81 16.32 -17.55
CA SER A 294 -9.39 15.06 -18.17
C SER A 294 -10.58 14.32 -18.77
N PHE A 295 -10.29 13.43 -19.72
CA PHE A 295 -11.29 12.60 -20.37
C PHE A 295 -10.80 11.17 -20.43
N ARG A 296 -11.67 10.22 -20.11
CA ARG A 296 -11.38 8.79 -20.17
C ARG A 296 -12.44 8.07 -20.97
N ALA A 297 -12.02 7.10 -21.77
CA ALA A 297 -12.88 6.15 -22.41
C ALA A 297 -12.36 4.72 -22.18
N ASP A 298 -13.24 3.82 -21.77
CA ASP A 298 -12.93 2.42 -21.48
C ASP A 298 -13.89 1.52 -22.26
N LEU A 299 -13.35 0.48 -22.88
CA LEU A 299 -14.07 -0.59 -23.54
C LEU A 299 -13.76 -1.89 -22.82
N GLN A 300 -14.78 -2.57 -22.32
CA GLN A 300 -14.69 -3.90 -21.74
C GLN A 300 -15.50 -4.86 -22.61
N LEU A 301 -14.89 -5.98 -22.99
CA LEU A 301 -15.52 -7.05 -23.74
C LEU A 301 -15.35 -8.36 -22.98
N SER A 302 -16.44 -9.11 -22.80
CA SER A 302 -16.46 -10.45 -22.20
C SER A 302 -17.68 -11.23 -22.67
N THR A 303 -17.79 -12.51 -22.31
CA THR A 303 -18.90 -13.35 -22.77
C THR A 303 -20.24 -12.89 -22.21
N ILE A 304 -20.27 -12.49 -20.93
CA ILE A 304 -21.50 -12.09 -20.23
C ILE A 304 -21.69 -10.56 -20.15
N LYS A 305 -20.65 -9.77 -20.44
CA LYS A 305 -20.70 -8.31 -20.28
C LYS A 305 -19.86 -7.56 -21.30
N ASN A 306 -20.49 -6.65 -22.03
CA ASN A 306 -19.82 -5.72 -22.93
C ASN A 306 -20.18 -4.29 -22.52
N ALA A 307 -19.18 -3.46 -22.26
CA ALA A 307 -19.42 -2.10 -21.78
C ALA A 307 -18.48 -1.10 -22.45
N PHE A 308 -19.05 0.03 -22.88
CA PHE A 308 -18.31 1.21 -23.29
C PHE A 308 -18.65 2.35 -22.34
N SER A 309 -17.65 2.86 -21.62
CA SER A 309 -17.80 3.94 -20.65
C SER A 309 -16.96 5.14 -21.04
N THR A 310 -17.51 6.33 -20.80
CA THR A 310 -16.85 7.61 -21.00
C THR A 310 -16.99 8.45 -19.76
N GLN A 311 -15.94 9.20 -19.42
CA GLN A 311 -15.95 10.08 -18.25
C GLN A 311 -15.16 11.35 -18.53
N TYR A 312 -15.79 12.49 -18.30
CA TYR A 312 -15.18 13.80 -18.30
C TYR A 312 -15.03 14.30 -16.87
N LEU A 313 -13.81 14.60 -16.44
CA LEU A 313 -13.49 14.97 -15.06
C LEU A 313 -13.07 16.44 -14.99
N ILE A 314 -13.66 17.15 -14.03
CA ILE A 314 -13.40 18.56 -13.74
C ILE A 314 -12.87 18.65 -12.31
N PRO A 315 -11.58 18.97 -12.09
CA PRO A 315 -11.05 19.13 -10.75
C PRO A 315 -11.70 20.31 -10.02
N ILE A 316 -12.18 20.07 -8.80
CA ILE A 316 -12.78 21.09 -7.92
C ILE A 316 -11.91 21.27 -6.67
N LYS A 317 -12.48 21.77 -5.56
CA LYS A 317 -11.83 22.08 -4.26
C LYS A 317 -10.38 21.60 -4.11
N ASN A 318 -10.16 20.37 -3.64
CA ASN A 318 -8.85 19.73 -3.63
C ASN A 318 -8.59 19.13 -5.01
N VAL A 319 -7.73 19.77 -5.79
CA VAL A 319 -7.44 19.40 -7.18
C VAL A 319 -6.83 18.00 -7.35
N ALA A 320 -6.25 17.43 -6.29
CA ALA A 320 -5.68 16.08 -6.32
C ALA A 320 -6.75 14.99 -6.09
N THR A 321 -7.83 15.27 -5.37
CA THR A 321 -8.80 14.24 -4.93
C THR A 321 -10.23 14.50 -5.37
N ASP A 322 -10.64 15.76 -5.49
CA ASP A 322 -12.03 16.17 -5.64
C ASP A 322 -12.34 16.56 -7.09
N ASN A 323 -13.42 16.02 -7.64
CA ASN A 323 -13.83 16.32 -9.01
C ASN A 323 -15.34 16.29 -9.21
N ILE A 324 -15.80 16.96 -10.26
CA ILE A 324 -17.11 16.72 -10.88
C ILE A 324 -16.86 15.80 -12.07
N ALA A 325 -17.65 14.73 -12.17
CA ALA A 325 -17.63 13.81 -13.29
C ALA A 325 -18.91 13.93 -14.11
N ILE A 326 -18.79 13.95 -15.43
CA ILE A 326 -19.90 13.73 -16.36
C ILE A 326 -19.59 12.41 -17.05
N ALA A 327 -20.49 11.43 -16.94
CA ALA A 327 -20.24 10.07 -17.39
C ALA A 327 -21.37 9.56 -18.27
N GLY A 328 -21.00 8.72 -19.23
CA GLY A 328 -21.92 7.97 -20.07
C GLY A 328 -21.44 6.53 -20.21
N THR A 329 -22.33 5.57 -19.95
CA THR A 329 -22.06 4.14 -20.08
C THR A 329 -23.12 3.50 -20.96
N LEU A 330 -22.67 2.81 -22.00
CA LEU A 330 -23.46 1.85 -22.76
C LEU A 330 -22.99 0.47 -22.35
N GLN A 331 -23.90 -0.40 -21.90
CA GLN A 331 -23.54 -1.77 -21.56
C GLN A 331 -24.60 -2.78 -21.97
N GLN A 332 -24.15 -3.97 -22.34
CA GLN A 332 -24.95 -5.16 -22.52
C GLN A 332 -24.46 -6.20 -21.51
N GLU A 333 -25.38 -6.82 -20.77
CA GLU A 333 -25.06 -7.74 -19.68
C GLU A 333 -26.14 -8.80 -19.50
N GLU A 334 -25.72 -10.04 -19.27
CA GLU A 334 -26.59 -11.14 -18.82
C GLU A 334 -26.66 -11.10 -17.29
N ILE A 335 -27.84 -10.81 -16.74
CA ILE A 335 -28.10 -10.60 -15.30
C ILE A 335 -29.14 -11.61 -14.83
N GLY A 336 -28.70 -12.63 -14.08
CA GLY A 336 -29.53 -13.82 -13.85
C GLY A 336 -29.88 -14.44 -15.20
N ASP A 337 -31.17 -14.63 -15.47
CA ASP A 337 -31.66 -15.12 -16.78
C ASP A 337 -32.11 -13.98 -17.72
N ALA A 338 -31.77 -12.72 -17.43
CA ALA A 338 -32.12 -11.58 -18.27
C ALA A 338 -30.99 -11.16 -19.20
N ASP A 339 -31.29 -11.04 -20.49
CA ASP A 339 -30.49 -10.26 -21.42
C ASP A 339 -30.82 -8.78 -21.24
N THR A 340 -29.81 -7.94 -20.96
CA THR A 340 -30.01 -6.50 -20.71
C THR A 340 -29.17 -5.63 -21.61
N GLU A 341 -29.75 -4.53 -22.08
CA GLU A 341 -29.08 -3.43 -22.79
C GLU A 341 -29.37 -2.11 -22.08
N GLN A 342 -28.32 -1.40 -21.67
CA GLN A 342 -28.41 -0.26 -20.77
C GLN A 342 -27.65 0.96 -21.31
N LEU A 343 -28.28 2.12 -21.19
CA LEU A 343 -27.66 3.44 -21.30
C LEU A 343 -27.77 4.15 -19.95
N ILE A 344 -26.63 4.53 -19.37
CA ILE A 344 -26.56 5.34 -18.15
C ILE A 344 -25.87 6.65 -18.46
N LEU A 345 -26.54 7.77 -18.21
CA LEU A 345 -25.99 9.11 -18.28
C LEU A 345 -26.02 9.73 -16.90
N GLY A 346 -24.90 10.23 -16.42
CA GLY A 346 -24.81 10.71 -15.04
C GLY A 346 -23.89 11.90 -14.85
N VAL A 347 -24.20 12.68 -13.82
CA VAL A 347 -23.29 13.68 -13.24
C VAL A 347 -23.00 13.30 -11.80
N SER A 348 -21.76 13.42 -11.37
CA SER A 348 -21.41 13.18 -9.98
C SER A 348 -20.40 14.18 -9.45
N ARG A 349 -20.44 14.40 -8.13
CA ARG A 349 -19.46 15.13 -7.36
C ARG A 349 -18.75 14.13 -6.44
N ASN A 350 -17.45 13.96 -6.68
CA ASN A 350 -16.59 13.04 -5.95
C ASN A 350 -15.65 13.85 -5.06
N GLU A 351 -15.61 13.56 -3.77
CA GLU A 351 -14.75 14.28 -2.83
C GLU A 351 -14.38 13.44 -1.61
N PHE A 352 -13.23 13.74 -1.02
CA PHE A 352 -12.86 13.16 0.26
C PHE A 352 -13.60 13.86 1.41
N TRP A 353 -14.44 13.12 2.13
CA TRP A 353 -15.29 13.62 3.20
C TRP A 353 -15.17 12.74 4.45
N ARG A 354 -14.62 13.30 5.53
CA ARG A 354 -14.52 12.65 6.87
C ARG A 354 -13.88 11.25 6.84
N GLY A 355 -12.87 11.03 6.00
CA GLY A 355 -12.20 9.74 5.87
C GLY A 355 -12.85 8.77 4.87
N PHE A 356 -13.91 9.19 4.17
CA PHE A 356 -14.58 8.45 3.11
C PHE A 356 -14.40 9.15 1.77
N GLN A 357 -14.28 8.37 0.70
CA GLN A 357 -14.56 8.85 -0.65
C GLN A 357 -16.08 8.92 -0.82
N ARG A 358 -16.60 10.14 -0.95
CA ARG A 358 -18.03 10.40 -1.11
C ARG A 358 -18.33 10.76 -2.56
N ARG A 359 -19.29 10.06 -3.16
CA ARG A 359 -19.83 10.36 -4.48
C ARG A 359 -21.31 10.70 -4.36
N LEU A 360 -21.66 11.96 -4.62
CA LEU A 360 -23.05 12.37 -4.80
C LEU A 360 -23.34 12.36 -6.30
N TYR A 361 -24.37 11.67 -6.75
CA TYR A 361 -24.62 11.51 -8.18
C TYR A 361 -26.09 11.66 -8.53
N PHE A 362 -26.34 11.91 -9.80
CA PHE A 362 -27.66 11.97 -10.40
C PHE A 362 -27.58 11.31 -11.76
N ASN A 363 -28.33 10.22 -11.95
CA ASN A 363 -28.27 9.39 -13.14
C ASN A 363 -29.63 9.32 -13.82
N TYR A 364 -29.61 9.32 -15.14
CA TYR A 364 -30.66 8.81 -16.00
C TYR A 364 -30.22 7.45 -16.56
N GLN A 365 -31.03 6.43 -16.36
CA GLN A 365 -30.82 5.07 -16.84
C GLN A 365 -31.98 4.68 -17.75
N ARG A 366 -31.66 4.14 -18.93
CA ARG A 366 -32.61 3.45 -19.80
C ARG A 366 -32.14 2.02 -19.95
N GLU A 367 -33.04 1.07 -19.72
CA GLU A 367 -32.73 -0.36 -19.78
C GLU A 367 -33.79 -1.11 -20.57
N HIS A 368 -33.37 -1.76 -21.65
CA HIS A 368 -34.14 -2.79 -22.31
C HIS A 368 -33.72 -4.14 -21.71
N PHE A 369 -34.69 -4.99 -21.37
CA PHE A 369 -34.40 -6.32 -20.86
C PHE A 369 -35.47 -7.32 -21.24
N ASP A 370 -35.07 -8.59 -21.39
CA ASP A 370 -36.00 -9.71 -21.54
C ASP A 370 -35.48 -10.96 -20.82
N PHE A 371 -36.41 -11.74 -20.27
CA PHE A 371 -36.19 -13.05 -19.64
C PHE A 371 -36.57 -14.17 -20.62
N GLY A 372 -36.29 -13.97 -21.91
CA GLY A 372 -36.66 -14.86 -23.01
C GLY A 372 -37.84 -14.38 -23.86
N PRO A 373 -38.22 -15.17 -24.89
CA PRO A 373 -39.10 -14.72 -25.98
C PRO A 373 -40.45 -14.15 -25.51
N GLY A 374 -40.74 -12.92 -25.96
CA GLY A 374 -42.01 -12.23 -25.68
C GLY A 374 -42.12 -11.61 -24.27
N THR A 375 -41.01 -11.52 -23.53
CA THR A 375 -40.99 -10.88 -22.19
C THR A 375 -40.31 -9.51 -22.17
N GLY A 376 -39.83 -9.03 -23.33
CA GLY A 376 -39.07 -7.80 -23.46
C GLY A 376 -39.80 -6.56 -22.94
N ARG A 377 -39.08 -5.75 -22.18
CA ARG A 377 -39.52 -4.46 -21.63
C ARG A 377 -38.45 -3.40 -21.78
N GLU A 378 -38.87 -2.16 -21.73
CA GLU A 378 -37.97 -1.02 -21.64
C GLU A 378 -38.41 -0.15 -20.49
N GLU A 379 -37.48 0.13 -19.59
CA GLU A 379 -37.74 0.92 -18.39
C GLU A 379 -36.74 2.07 -18.30
N ASN A 380 -37.21 3.21 -17.80
CA ASN A 380 -36.40 4.41 -17.63
C ASN A 380 -36.39 4.77 -16.14
N LEU A 381 -35.25 5.16 -15.60
CA LEU A 381 -35.11 5.60 -14.22
C LEU A 381 -34.30 6.89 -14.17
N LEU A 382 -34.74 7.83 -13.36
CA LEU A 382 -34.03 9.06 -13.04
C LEU A 382 -33.89 9.15 -11.52
N TYR A 383 -32.66 9.08 -11.02
CA TYR A 383 -32.43 8.94 -9.59
C TYR A 383 -31.20 9.72 -9.11
N PRO A 384 -31.31 10.49 -8.01
CA PRO A 384 -30.15 10.88 -7.22
C PRO A 384 -29.64 9.71 -6.38
N GLY A 385 -28.37 9.78 -6.00
CA GLY A 385 -27.77 8.82 -5.10
C GLY A 385 -26.53 9.34 -4.37
N ILE A 386 -26.12 8.57 -3.37
CA ILE A 386 -24.91 8.78 -2.60
C ILE A 386 -24.17 7.44 -2.44
N THR A 387 -22.87 7.46 -2.76
CA THR A 387 -21.95 6.38 -2.42
C THR A 387 -20.94 6.89 -1.38
N LEU A 388 -20.70 6.10 -0.34
CA LEU A 388 -19.66 6.30 0.67
C LEU A 388 -18.73 5.10 0.68
N ALA A 389 -17.48 5.31 0.29
CA ALA A 389 -16.46 4.26 0.25
C ALA A 389 -15.29 4.58 1.15
N ARG A 390 -14.76 3.59 1.88
CA ARG A 390 -13.54 3.71 2.66
C ARG A 390 -12.73 2.43 2.59
N LYS A 391 -11.46 2.57 2.21
CA LYS A 391 -10.50 1.47 2.15
C LYS A 391 -9.26 1.84 2.96
N ARG A 392 -8.76 0.88 3.75
CA ARG A 392 -7.49 0.99 4.47
C ARG A 392 -6.81 -0.37 4.42
N ALA A 393 -5.58 -0.40 3.92
CA ALA A 393 -4.76 -1.60 3.85
C ALA A 393 -3.33 -1.25 4.30
N ASP A 394 -2.63 -2.22 4.88
CA ASP A 394 -1.20 -2.13 5.17
C ASP A 394 -0.34 -2.18 3.90
N ASP A 395 -0.75 -2.98 2.92
CA ASP A 395 -0.15 -3.05 1.59
C ASP A 395 -1.25 -3.02 0.51
N PRO A 396 -1.11 -2.19 -0.55
CA PRO A 396 -2.13 -2.03 -1.58
C PRO A 396 -2.31 -3.23 -2.51
N LEU A 397 -1.28 -4.07 -2.68
CA LEU A 397 -1.28 -5.25 -3.56
C LEU A 397 -1.52 -6.55 -2.79
N PHE A 398 -0.99 -6.65 -1.58
CA PHE A 398 -1.12 -7.82 -0.71
C PHE A 398 -1.45 -7.43 0.73
N ALA A 399 -2.68 -7.00 0.95
CA ALA A 399 -3.15 -6.53 2.26
C ALA A 399 -3.18 -7.69 3.27
N ARG A 400 -2.31 -7.67 4.30
CA ARG A 400 -2.40 -8.65 5.40
C ARG A 400 -3.31 -8.17 6.51
N LYS A 401 -3.46 -6.86 6.64
CA LYS A 401 -4.37 -6.22 7.58
C LYS A 401 -5.05 -5.03 6.92
N GLY A 402 -6.38 -5.08 6.83
CA GLY A 402 -7.12 -3.99 6.23
C GLY A 402 -8.61 -4.24 6.16
N TYR A 403 -9.32 -3.23 5.69
CA TYR A 403 -10.74 -3.31 5.39
C TYR A 403 -11.12 -2.40 4.23
N SER A 404 -12.25 -2.71 3.61
CA SER A 404 -12.92 -1.96 2.56
C SER A 404 -14.41 -1.97 2.87
N VAL A 405 -15.04 -0.80 2.91
CA VAL A 405 -16.48 -0.65 3.14
C VAL A 405 -17.03 0.27 2.07
N ASN A 406 -18.12 -0.14 1.44
CA ASN A 406 -18.85 0.61 0.43
C ASN A 406 -20.33 0.62 0.79
N LEU A 407 -20.96 1.79 0.78
CA LEU A 407 -22.38 1.97 0.99
C LEU A 407 -22.94 2.84 -0.12
N ASP A 408 -23.92 2.32 -0.86
CA ASP A 408 -24.63 3.05 -1.91
C ASP A 408 -26.11 3.13 -1.57
N VAL A 409 -26.69 4.32 -1.70
CA VAL A 409 -28.12 4.59 -1.52
C VAL A 409 -28.59 5.48 -2.64
N HIS A 410 -29.64 5.08 -3.34
CA HIS A 410 -30.26 5.88 -4.39
C HIS A 410 -31.72 5.53 -4.58
N GLY A 411 -32.46 6.38 -5.29
CA GLY A 411 -33.87 6.14 -5.54
C GLY A 411 -34.47 7.12 -6.52
N GLY A 412 -35.49 6.68 -7.24
CA GLY A 412 -36.24 7.47 -8.20
C GLY A 412 -37.70 7.63 -7.78
N ASP A 413 -38.36 8.64 -8.33
CA ASP A 413 -39.80 8.87 -8.17
C ASP A 413 -40.49 8.63 -9.50
N GLY A 414 -41.58 7.84 -9.50
CA GLY A 414 -42.33 7.48 -10.70
C GLY A 414 -42.94 8.68 -11.46
N ASN A 415 -43.02 9.86 -10.85
CA ASN A 415 -43.50 11.08 -11.51
C ASN A 415 -42.37 11.89 -12.17
N LEU A 416 -41.11 11.51 -11.97
CA LEU A 416 -39.92 12.25 -12.42
C LEU A 416 -39.11 11.43 -13.44
N LEU A 417 -39.67 11.14 -14.62
CA LEU A 417 -39.04 10.35 -15.70
C LEU A 417 -38.59 8.92 -15.30
N SER A 418 -39.01 8.44 -14.14
CA SER A 418 -38.81 7.05 -13.72
C SER A 418 -40.07 6.24 -13.97
N SER A 419 -39.93 4.99 -14.42
CA SER A 419 -41.04 4.06 -14.62
C SER A 419 -41.69 3.60 -13.30
N THR A 420 -40.94 3.63 -12.20
CA THR A 420 -41.39 3.19 -10.87
C THR A 420 -40.73 4.02 -9.79
N SER A 421 -41.41 4.23 -8.66
CA SER A 421 -40.78 4.82 -7.48
C SER A 421 -40.03 3.73 -6.72
N PHE A 422 -38.77 4.00 -6.36
CA PHE A 422 -37.95 3.04 -5.63
C PHE A 422 -36.90 3.72 -4.76
N ALA A 423 -36.46 3.00 -3.74
CA ALA A 423 -35.29 3.33 -2.94
C ALA A 423 -34.46 2.07 -2.73
N ARG A 424 -33.23 2.07 -3.24
CA ARG A 424 -32.27 0.97 -3.18
C ARG A 424 -31.10 1.32 -2.28
N THR A 425 -30.70 0.38 -1.43
CA THR A 425 -29.51 0.45 -0.59
C THR A 425 -28.67 -0.81 -0.79
N LEU A 426 -27.36 -0.65 -0.93
CA LEU A 426 -26.38 -1.73 -1.00
C LEU A 426 -25.19 -1.41 -0.11
N ALA A 427 -24.84 -2.34 0.79
CA ALA A 427 -23.67 -2.26 1.65
C ALA A 427 -22.74 -3.46 1.37
N GLU A 428 -21.48 -3.18 1.04
CA GLU A 428 -20.43 -4.17 0.88
C GLU A 428 -19.34 -3.93 1.93
N ALA A 429 -18.84 -5.00 2.54
CA ALA A 429 -17.69 -4.94 3.44
C ALA A 429 -16.73 -6.10 3.16
N ARG A 430 -15.43 -5.80 3.17
CA ARG A 430 -14.33 -6.78 3.13
C ARG A 430 -13.34 -6.44 4.21
N ALA A 431 -12.79 -7.45 4.86
CA ALA A 431 -11.74 -7.30 5.85
C ALA A 431 -10.73 -8.44 5.75
N VAL A 432 -9.47 -8.13 6.00
CA VAL A 432 -8.39 -9.11 6.09
C VAL A 432 -7.67 -8.94 7.42
N PHE A 433 -7.47 -10.07 8.11
CA PHE A 433 -6.86 -10.14 9.42
C PHE A 433 -5.64 -11.08 9.37
N PRO A 434 -4.48 -10.66 9.90
CA PRO A 434 -3.34 -11.56 9.98
C PRO A 434 -3.56 -12.57 11.11
N LEU A 435 -3.41 -13.87 10.83
CA LEU A 435 -3.52 -14.93 11.85
C LEU A 435 -2.13 -15.33 12.39
N THR A 436 -1.16 -15.50 11.50
CA THR A 436 0.26 -15.73 11.84
C THR A 436 1.13 -14.87 10.92
N GLN A 437 2.45 -15.08 10.82
CA GLN A 437 3.27 -14.44 9.79
C GLN A 437 2.96 -14.94 8.37
N ARG A 438 2.41 -16.15 8.23
CA ARG A 438 2.17 -16.82 6.94
C ARG A 438 0.69 -17.11 6.63
N SER A 439 -0.21 -16.88 7.59
CA SER A 439 -1.66 -17.05 7.40
C SER A 439 -2.45 -15.76 7.61
N ARG A 440 -3.61 -15.71 6.96
CA ARG A 440 -4.55 -14.58 6.95
C ARG A 440 -5.97 -15.11 6.88
N LEU A 441 -6.90 -14.37 7.47
CA LEU A 441 -8.33 -14.60 7.40
C LEU A 441 -8.95 -13.45 6.61
N LEU A 442 -9.66 -13.77 5.53
CA LEU A 442 -10.46 -12.82 4.78
C LEU A 442 -11.93 -13.04 5.13
N VAL A 443 -12.65 -11.96 5.29
CA VAL A 443 -14.11 -11.96 5.51
C VAL A 443 -14.71 -10.99 4.51
N HIS A 444 -15.78 -11.40 3.84
CA HIS A 444 -16.57 -10.54 2.98
C HIS A 444 -18.05 -10.65 3.32
N SER A 445 -18.79 -9.58 3.12
CA SER A 445 -20.23 -9.54 3.30
C SER A 445 -20.89 -8.51 2.40
N GLU A 446 -22.06 -8.83 1.89
CA GLU A 446 -22.89 -7.96 1.07
C GLU A 446 -24.34 -8.00 1.58
N ALA A 447 -24.96 -6.83 1.74
CA ALA A 447 -26.34 -6.71 2.19
C ALA A 447 -27.05 -5.63 1.39
N GLY A 448 -28.26 -5.93 0.90
CA GLY A 448 -29.01 -5.04 0.03
C GLY A 448 -30.51 -5.09 0.28
N ALA A 449 -31.17 -3.97 0.01
CA ALA A 449 -32.62 -3.86 0.07
C ALA A 449 -33.12 -2.84 -0.96
N VAL A 450 -34.20 -3.18 -1.66
CA VAL A 450 -34.93 -2.27 -2.54
C VAL A 450 -36.40 -2.22 -2.15
N LEU A 451 -36.85 -1.03 -1.78
CA LEU A 451 -38.25 -0.69 -1.62
C LEU A 451 -38.73 -0.16 -2.97
N VAL A 452 -39.79 -0.74 -3.52
CA VAL A 452 -40.29 -0.39 -4.85
C VAL A 452 -41.80 -0.61 -4.92
N ASP A 453 -42.48 0.33 -5.57
CA ASP A 453 -43.93 0.31 -5.79
C ASP A 453 -44.31 -0.80 -6.78
N ASP A 454 -43.70 -0.78 -7.98
CA ASP A 454 -43.84 -1.83 -8.98
C ASP A 454 -42.48 -2.51 -9.26
N PHE A 455 -42.34 -3.74 -8.75
CA PHE A 455 -41.14 -4.57 -8.96
C PHE A 455 -40.98 -5.02 -10.41
N VAL A 456 -42.09 -5.13 -11.15
CA VAL A 456 -42.10 -5.57 -12.54
C VAL A 456 -41.47 -4.50 -13.44
N ALA A 457 -41.70 -3.23 -13.12
CA ALA A 457 -41.11 -2.05 -13.75
C ALA A 457 -39.71 -1.68 -13.20
N LEU A 458 -39.19 -2.43 -12.22
CA LEU A 458 -37.82 -2.29 -11.75
C LEU A 458 -36.90 -3.11 -12.67
N PRO A 459 -35.94 -2.50 -13.39
CA PRO A 459 -35.03 -3.23 -14.29
C PRO A 459 -34.15 -4.25 -13.53
N PRO A 460 -33.73 -5.36 -14.17
CA PRO A 460 -32.84 -6.35 -13.56
C PRO A 460 -31.58 -5.75 -12.91
N SER A 461 -30.95 -4.75 -13.51
CA SER A 461 -29.77 -4.09 -12.91
C SER A 461 -29.99 -3.43 -11.54
N GLN A 462 -31.26 -3.17 -11.19
CA GLN A 462 -31.67 -2.56 -9.92
C GLN A 462 -32.19 -3.59 -8.90
N ARG A 463 -32.29 -4.86 -9.30
CA ARG A 463 -32.64 -5.99 -8.44
C ARG A 463 -31.38 -6.59 -7.82
N PHE A 464 -31.56 -7.59 -6.96
CA PHE A 464 -30.45 -8.32 -6.37
C PHE A 464 -30.39 -9.75 -6.87
N PHE A 465 -29.16 -10.24 -7.06
CA PHE A 465 -28.83 -11.59 -7.48
C PHE A 465 -27.58 -12.04 -6.72
N THR A 466 -27.46 -13.34 -6.47
CA THR A 466 -26.27 -13.97 -5.84
C THR A 466 -25.72 -15.09 -6.72
N GLY A 467 -24.51 -15.57 -6.40
CA GLY A 467 -23.78 -16.56 -7.19
C GLY A 467 -22.60 -15.95 -7.98
N GLY A 468 -21.57 -16.76 -8.18
CA GLY A 468 -20.30 -16.39 -8.84
C GLY A 468 -19.20 -15.95 -7.86
N ASP A 469 -18.06 -15.49 -8.41
CA ASP A 469 -16.82 -15.24 -7.67
C ASP A 469 -16.93 -14.32 -6.44
N ARG A 470 -17.89 -13.38 -6.46
CA ARG A 470 -17.98 -12.28 -5.48
C ARG A 470 -18.91 -12.56 -4.31
N THR A 471 -19.86 -13.47 -4.46
CA THR A 471 -20.92 -13.72 -3.47
C THR A 471 -20.84 -15.17 -2.99
N VAL A 472 -21.34 -16.11 -3.78
CA VAL A 472 -21.32 -17.55 -3.47
C VAL A 472 -20.60 -18.29 -4.58
N ARG A 473 -19.31 -18.56 -4.38
CA ARG A 473 -18.51 -19.39 -5.30
C ARG A 473 -19.13 -20.78 -5.42
N GLY A 474 -18.98 -21.47 -6.55
CA GLY A 474 -19.63 -22.77 -6.77
C GLY A 474 -21.00 -22.69 -7.45
N TYR A 475 -21.61 -21.50 -7.53
CA TYR A 475 -22.80 -21.21 -8.32
C TYR A 475 -22.44 -20.36 -9.55
N ASN A 476 -23.26 -20.38 -10.60
CA ASN A 476 -23.09 -19.50 -11.75
C ASN A 476 -23.22 -18.02 -11.34
N TYR A 477 -22.67 -17.13 -12.17
CA TYR A 477 -22.79 -15.69 -11.97
C TYR A 477 -24.26 -15.27 -11.87
N GLN A 478 -24.65 -14.67 -10.74
CA GLN A 478 -26.00 -14.12 -10.53
C GLN A 478 -27.18 -15.11 -10.68
N ASP A 479 -26.92 -16.41 -10.50
CA ASP A 479 -27.90 -17.49 -10.74
C ASP A 479 -28.79 -17.82 -9.53
N ILE A 480 -28.45 -17.34 -8.34
CA ILE A 480 -29.26 -17.52 -7.13
C ILE A 480 -30.22 -16.34 -6.98
N GLY A 481 -31.52 -16.64 -6.92
CA GLY A 481 -32.57 -15.65 -6.68
C GLY A 481 -33.99 -16.20 -6.94
N PRO A 482 -35.03 -15.37 -6.73
CA PRO A 482 -36.41 -15.77 -6.92
C PRO A 482 -36.70 -16.04 -8.40
N GLN A 483 -37.36 -17.16 -8.67
CA GLN A 483 -37.75 -17.55 -10.01
C GLN A 483 -39.16 -17.06 -10.37
N SER A 484 -39.37 -16.73 -11.64
CA SER A 484 -40.69 -16.47 -12.20
C SER A 484 -41.52 -17.74 -12.30
N GLY A 485 -42.82 -17.61 -12.57
CA GLY A 485 -43.69 -18.77 -12.84
C GLY A 485 -43.29 -19.60 -14.08
N ARG A 486 -42.33 -19.14 -14.88
CA ARG A 486 -41.74 -19.87 -16.02
C ARG A 486 -40.35 -20.45 -15.71
N GLY A 487 -39.86 -20.32 -14.48
CA GLY A 487 -38.56 -20.85 -14.04
C GLY A 487 -37.38 -19.89 -14.16
N ALA A 488 -37.52 -18.77 -14.89
CA ALA A 488 -36.41 -17.80 -15.04
C ALA A 488 -36.13 -17.05 -13.73
N ASN A 489 -34.87 -16.93 -13.32
CA ASN A 489 -34.43 -16.12 -12.18
C ASN A 489 -34.62 -14.62 -12.47
N VAL A 490 -35.52 -13.99 -11.71
CA VAL A 490 -35.91 -12.57 -11.89
C VAL A 490 -35.30 -11.63 -10.85
N GLY A 491 -34.48 -12.14 -9.93
CA GLY A 491 -33.85 -11.35 -8.87
C GLY A 491 -34.79 -11.00 -7.72
N GLY A 492 -34.18 -10.65 -6.59
CA GLY A 492 -34.86 -10.37 -5.32
C GLY A 492 -34.91 -8.89 -4.93
N ARG A 493 -35.77 -8.57 -3.96
CA ARG A 493 -35.84 -7.27 -3.28
C ARG A 493 -34.76 -7.10 -2.22
N TYR A 494 -34.23 -8.20 -1.71
CA TYR A 494 -33.25 -8.21 -0.63
C TYR A 494 -32.06 -9.09 -1.03
N LEU A 495 -30.92 -8.77 -0.44
CA LEU A 495 -29.65 -9.48 -0.62
C LEU A 495 -29.00 -9.67 0.73
N LEU A 496 -28.54 -10.88 1.01
CA LEU A 496 -27.60 -11.17 2.07
C LEU A 496 -26.60 -12.19 1.57
N ALA A 497 -25.31 -11.84 1.52
CA ALA A 497 -24.23 -12.76 1.22
C ALA A 497 -23.07 -12.53 2.20
N ALA A 498 -22.37 -13.59 2.57
CA ALA A 498 -21.17 -13.52 3.38
C ALA A 498 -20.26 -14.70 3.11
N GLY A 499 -18.96 -14.49 3.29
CA GLY A 499 -18.01 -15.59 3.22
C GLY A 499 -16.77 -15.34 4.05
N VAL A 500 -16.12 -16.44 4.37
CA VAL A 500 -14.89 -16.49 5.15
C VAL A 500 -13.87 -17.37 4.44
N GLU A 501 -12.64 -16.89 4.37
CA GLU A 501 -11.53 -17.58 3.71
C GLU A 501 -10.29 -17.52 4.60
N ALA A 502 -9.59 -18.65 4.72
CA ALA A 502 -8.33 -18.74 5.43
C ALA A 502 -7.22 -19.16 4.45
N ASP A 503 -6.24 -18.26 4.26
CA ASP A 503 -5.06 -18.51 3.44
C ASP A 503 -3.86 -18.91 4.30
N TYR A 504 -2.98 -19.76 3.76
CA TYR A 504 -1.68 -20.10 4.33
C TYR A 504 -0.61 -20.23 3.24
N LEU A 505 0.42 -19.37 3.30
CA LEU A 505 1.61 -19.45 2.45
C LEU A 505 2.58 -20.50 3.01
N PHE A 506 2.61 -21.69 2.40
CA PHE A 506 3.44 -22.81 2.86
C PHE A 506 4.86 -22.82 2.26
N PHE A 507 5.06 -22.21 1.08
CA PHE A 507 6.37 -22.19 0.41
C PHE A 507 6.61 -20.89 -0.36
N GLY A 508 7.48 -20.02 0.18
CA GLY A 508 7.76 -18.71 -0.41
C GLY A 508 6.47 -17.90 -0.62
N ASP A 509 6.17 -17.60 -1.89
CA ASP A 509 4.98 -16.87 -2.32
C ASP A 509 3.77 -17.77 -2.66
N PHE A 510 3.92 -19.09 -2.52
CA PHE A 510 2.87 -20.06 -2.78
C PHE A 510 2.15 -20.47 -1.49
N GLY A 511 0.83 -20.59 -1.61
CA GLY A 511 -0.03 -21.01 -0.52
C GLY A 511 -1.29 -21.71 -0.98
N GLY A 512 -2.09 -22.09 0.01
CA GLY A 512 -3.41 -22.65 -0.19
C GLY A 512 -4.45 -21.88 0.61
N ALA A 513 -5.70 -22.08 0.28
CA ALA A 513 -6.84 -21.46 0.92
C ALA A 513 -7.95 -22.49 1.16
N VAL A 514 -8.76 -22.24 2.19
CA VAL A 514 -10.05 -22.88 2.37
C VAL A 514 -11.08 -21.81 2.60
N PHE A 515 -12.29 -21.98 2.06
CA PHE A 515 -13.35 -20.98 2.19
C PHE A 515 -14.73 -21.60 2.35
N PHE A 516 -15.63 -20.79 2.90
CA PHE A 516 -17.05 -21.04 3.00
C PHE A 516 -17.78 -19.76 2.62
N ASP A 517 -18.69 -19.84 1.66
CA ASP A 517 -19.56 -18.75 1.25
C ASP A 517 -21.02 -19.16 1.45
N ALA A 518 -21.87 -18.18 1.77
CA ALA A 518 -23.31 -18.37 1.87
C ALA A 518 -24.03 -17.09 1.42
N GLY A 519 -25.11 -17.21 0.66
CA GLY A 519 -25.86 -16.05 0.24
C GLY A 519 -27.19 -16.34 -0.40
N ASP A 520 -28.03 -15.32 -0.42
CA ASP A 520 -29.38 -15.36 -0.98
C ASP A 520 -29.78 -14.00 -1.55
N ALA A 521 -30.57 -14.05 -2.63
CA ALA A 521 -31.37 -12.95 -3.12
C ALA A 521 -32.85 -13.33 -2.97
N PHE A 522 -33.62 -12.55 -2.20
CA PHE A 522 -34.93 -12.98 -1.73
C PHE A 522 -35.98 -11.87 -1.69
N ASN A 523 -37.24 -12.28 -1.56
CA ASN A 523 -38.39 -11.38 -1.39
C ASN A 523 -39.07 -11.51 -0.01
N GLY A 524 -38.83 -12.60 0.72
CA GLY A 524 -39.49 -12.92 1.98
C GLY A 524 -38.50 -13.35 3.06
N THR A 525 -38.61 -14.58 3.54
CA THR A 525 -37.62 -15.18 4.44
C THR A 525 -36.39 -15.60 3.64
N PRO A 526 -35.16 -15.30 4.08
CA PRO A 526 -33.95 -15.74 3.40
C PRO A 526 -33.75 -17.26 3.54
N ASP A 527 -33.31 -17.91 2.47
CA ASP A 527 -32.89 -19.31 2.39
C ASP A 527 -31.52 -19.40 1.70
N PRO A 528 -30.41 -19.17 2.43
CA PRO A 528 -29.10 -19.01 1.83
C PRO A 528 -28.51 -20.31 1.30
N GLU A 529 -28.18 -20.27 0.02
CA GLU A 529 -27.36 -21.23 -0.70
C GLU A 529 -25.92 -21.16 -0.18
N LYS A 530 -25.30 -22.32 0.07
CA LYS A 530 -23.95 -22.39 0.65
C LYS A 530 -22.98 -23.10 -0.27
N ALA A 531 -21.71 -22.72 -0.15
CA ALA A 531 -20.63 -23.40 -0.83
C ALA A 531 -19.37 -23.49 0.03
N VAL A 532 -18.61 -24.54 -0.20
CA VAL A 532 -17.28 -24.75 0.40
C VAL A 532 -16.25 -24.89 -0.71
N GLY A 533 -15.01 -24.52 -0.44
CA GLY A 533 -13.98 -24.76 -1.41
C GLY A 533 -12.57 -24.68 -0.87
N VAL A 534 -11.65 -25.04 -1.76
CA VAL A 534 -10.21 -24.99 -1.53
C VAL A 534 -9.57 -24.20 -2.66
N GLY A 535 -8.48 -23.50 -2.39
CA GLY A 535 -7.82 -22.68 -3.39
C GLY A 535 -6.31 -22.76 -3.35
N LEU A 536 -5.67 -22.45 -4.47
CA LEU A 536 -4.24 -22.17 -4.55
C LEU A 536 -4.03 -20.65 -4.58
N ARG A 537 -2.96 -20.20 -3.93
CA ARG A 537 -2.58 -18.79 -3.83
C ARG A 537 -1.15 -18.61 -4.33
N TYR A 538 -0.94 -17.60 -5.15
CA TYR A 538 0.40 -17.17 -5.54
C TYR A 538 0.52 -15.66 -5.43
N ARG A 539 1.47 -15.19 -4.61
CA ARG A 539 1.76 -13.76 -4.44
C ARG A 539 2.69 -13.30 -5.55
N SER A 540 2.12 -12.63 -6.55
CA SER A 540 2.85 -12.10 -7.71
C SER A 540 3.16 -10.60 -7.55
N LEU A 541 3.97 -10.05 -8.47
CA LEU A 541 4.30 -8.62 -8.52
C LEU A 541 3.08 -7.72 -8.81
N VAL A 542 1.99 -8.28 -9.34
CA VAL A 542 0.78 -7.53 -9.73
C VAL A 542 -0.41 -7.79 -8.80
N GLY A 543 -0.18 -8.48 -7.68
CA GLY A 543 -1.21 -8.87 -6.70
C GLY A 543 -1.30 -10.38 -6.51
N MET A 544 -2.32 -10.82 -5.77
CA MET A 544 -2.56 -12.23 -5.50
C MET A 544 -3.26 -12.90 -6.69
N ILE A 545 -2.70 -14.01 -7.15
CA ILE A 545 -3.37 -14.92 -8.08
C ILE A 545 -4.08 -15.99 -7.23
N ARG A 546 -5.38 -16.18 -7.48
CA ARG A 546 -6.22 -17.14 -6.77
C ARG A 546 -6.83 -18.13 -7.74
N LEU A 547 -6.66 -19.40 -7.42
CA LEU A 547 -7.25 -20.51 -8.15
C LEU A 547 -8.18 -21.25 -7.20
N ASP A 548 -9.48 -21.05 -7.28
CA ASP A 548 -10.44 -21.60 -6.34
C ASP A 548 -11.23 -22.76 -6.96
N PHE A 549 -11.42 -23.82 -6.17
CA PHE A 549 -12.28 -24.96 -6.49
C PHE A 549 -13.41 -24.97 -5.47
N ALA A 550 -14.60 -24.61 -5.92
CA ALA A 550 -15.80 -24.49 -5.10
C ALA A 550 -16.78 -25.63 -5.38
N HIS A 551 -17.43 -26.09 -4.32
CA HIS A 551 -18.49 -27.09 -4.35
C HIS A 551 -19.76 -26.47 -3.75
N PRO A 552 -20.84 -26.34 -4.52
CA PRO A 552 -22.14 -25.93 -4.00
C PRO A 552 -22.71 -27.05 -3.11
N LEU A 553 -23.36 -26.68 -2.00
CA LEU A 553 -23.91 -27.63 -1.03
C LEU A 553 -25.41 -27.89 -1.21
N ASP A 554 -26.11 -26.98 -1.85
CA ASP A 554 -27.57 -27.03 -2.00
C ASP A 554 -28.00 -27.06 -3.51
N ASP A 555 -27.04 -27.04 -4.44
CA ASP A 555 -27.28 -27.21 -5.89
C ASP A 555 -27.52 -28.71 -6.25
N PRO A 556 -28.66 -29.06 -6.89
CA PRO A 556 -28.96 -30.43 -7.32
C PRO A 556 -27.89 -31.05 -8.23
N ASP A 557 -27.26 -30.26 -9.09
CA ASP A 557 -26.28 -30.74 -10.07
C ASP A 557 -24.92 -31.05 -9.43
N ASN A 558 -24.66 -30.54 -8.22
CA ASN A 558 -23.45 -30.79 -7.41
C ASN A 558 -22.12 -30.61 -8.16
N SER A 559 -22.10 -29.79 -9.22
CA SER A 559 -20.94 -29.66 -10.09
C SER A 559 -19.89 -28.75 -9.46
N PHE A 560 -18.64 -29.24 -9.42
CA PHE A 560 -17.53 -28.42 -8.96
C PHE A 560 -17.29 -27.27 -9.95
N ARG A 561 -17.05 -26.08 -9.41
CA ARG A 561 -16.65 -24.92 -10.20
C ARG A 561 -15.24 -24.50 -9.87
N PHE A 562 -14.52 -24.18 -10.91
CA PHE A 562 -13.22 -23.54 -10.81
C PHE A 562 -13.44 -22.03 -10.86
N HIS A 563 -12.58 -21.22 -10.26
CA HIS A 563 -12.57 -19.76 -10.37
C HIS A 563 -11.11 -19.26 -10.43
N LEU A 564 -10.83 -18.28 -11.29
CA LEU A 564 -9.51 -17.66 -11.42
C LEU A 564 -9.63 -16.14 -11.25
N SER A 565 -8.94 -15.59 -10.26
CA SER A 565 -8.88 -14.15 -10.05
C SER A 565 -7.45 -13.66 -9.85
N ILE A 566 -7.18 -12.44 -10.32
CA ILE A 566 -5.89 -11.76 -10.21
C ILE A 566 -6.14 -10.34 -9.73
N GLY A 567 -5.51 -9.95 -8.62
CA GLY A 567 -5.55 -8.57 -8.15
C GLY A 567 -5.48 -8.44 -6.62
N PRO A 568 -5.74 -7.23 -6.10
CA PRO A 568 -5.75 -6.95 -4.67
C PRO A 568 -7.01 -7.51 -3.99
N ASP A 569 -6.91 -7.74 -2.67
CA ASP A 569 -7.96 -8.37 -1.89
C ASP A 569 -9.14 -7.45 -1.51
N LEU A 570 -8.87 -6.16 -1.33
CA LEU A 570 -9.76 -5.16 -0.69
C LEU A 570 -10.24 -4.07 -1.64
#